data_AF-A0A7Y5UW28-F1
#
_entry.id   AF-A0A7Y5UW28-F1
#
_cell.length_a   1.000
_cell.length_b   1.000
_cell.length_c   1.000
_cell.angle_alpha   90.00
_cell.angle_beta   90.00
_cell.angle_gamma   90.00
#
_symmetry.space_group_name_H-M   'P 1'
#
loop_
_entity.id
_entity.type
_entity.pdbx_description
1 polymer ?
#
loop_
_entity_poly.entity_id
_entity_poly.type
_entity_poly.pdbx_seq_one_letter_code
_entity_poly.pdbx_strand_id
1 'polypeptide(L)'
;MATPSWKASRDPLYRGDAGSQVQLPAPAADPSLVRHILYLGGRGRLSPYLSLSESREVAQRFAGREGRIYRSRVPRWPALAVAHRSRSDLVQLLRGQGKGEAAWPSAFEVMQARRYVEENAEHLADFRALADAAEPTLRGVVDQVFDEG
;
A
#
# COMPACT_ATOMS: atom_id res chain seq x y z
N MET A 1 -27.21 -7.18 -2.56
CA MET A 1 -26.50 -8.21 -1.78
C MET A 1 -25.35 -7.52 -1.07
N ALA A 2 -25.28 -7.58 0.26
CA ALA A 2 -24.15 -7.00 0.98
C ALA A 2 -22.90 -7.81 0.65
N THR A 3 -21.91 -7.17 0.03
CA THR A 3 -20.58 -7.76 -0.18
C THR A 3 -20.02 -8.13 1.19
N PRO A 4 -19.52 -9.36 1.42
CA PRO A 4 -18.95 -9.72 2.70
C PRO A 4 -17.82 -8.74 3.06
N SER A 5 -17.84 -8.24 4.30
CA SER A 5 -16.77 -7.40 4.83
C SER A 5 -15.45 -8.17 4.79
N TRP A 6 -14.42 -7.58 4.18
CA TRP A 6 -13.08 -8.13 4.07
C TRP A 6 -12.47 -8.40 5.46
N LYS A 7 -11.82 -9.55 5.63
CA LYS A 7 -11.21 -9.98 6.89
C LYS A 7 -9.71 -10.18 6.74
N ALA A 8 -8.91 -9.39 7.46
CA ALA A 8 -7.44 -9.45 7.40
C ALA A 8 -6.84 -10.84 7.66
N SER A 9 -7.48 -11.68 8.47
CA SER A 9 -6.97 -13.01 8.80
C SER A 9 -7.15 -14.04 7.68
N ARG A 10 -8.01 -13.77 6.70
CA ARG A 10 -8.45 -14.77 5.71
C ARG A 10 -8.38 -14.26 4.28
N ASP A 11 -8.87 -13.06 4.05
CA ASP A 11 -9.11 -12.53 2.71
C ASP A 11 -7.82 -11.86 2.20
N PRO A 12 -7.42 -12.12 0.94
CA PRO A 12 -6.19 -11.55 0.40
C PRO A 12 -6.33 -10.05 0.11
N LEU A 13 -5.19 -9.39 -0.04
CA LEU A 13 -5.06 -8.09 -0.68
C LEU A 13 -4.41 -8.27 -2.06
N TYR A 14 -4.75 -7.38 -2.99
CA TYR A 14 -4.27 -7.42 -4.37
C TYR A 14 -3.44 -6.20 -4.70
N ARG A 15 -2.32 -6.39 -5.40
CA ARG A 15 -1.50 -5.31 -5.94
C ARG A 15 -1.38 -5.46 -7.44
N GLY A 16 -1.65 -4.38 -8.17
CA GLY A 16 -1.30 -4.30 -9.59
C GLY A 16 0.08 -3.69 -9.73
N ASP A 17 0.94 -4.33 -10.53
CA ASP A 17 2.24 -3.75 -10.91
C ASP A 17 2.39 -3.83 -12.43
N ALA A 18 3.00 -2.80 -13.03
CA ALA A 18 3.17 -2.73 -14.49
C ALA A 18 4.32 -3.63 -14.97
N GLY A 19 5.23 -4.01 -14.08
CA GLY A 19 6.36 -4.89 -14.36
C GLY A 19 6.05 -6.38 -14.21
N SER A 20 7.02 -7.19 -14.61
CA SER A 20 7.02 -8.65 -14.41
C SER A 20 7.25 -9.10 -12.96
N GLN A 21 7.54 -8.14 -12.07
CA GLN A 21 7.74 -8.36 -10.63
C GLN A 21 7.22 -7.14 -9.84
N VAL A 22 6.98 -7.34 -8.54
CA VAL A 22 6.63 -6.23 -7.65
C VAL A 22 7.83 -5.28 -7.49
N GLN A 23 7.59 -3.99 -7.67
CA GLN A 23 8.61 -2.95 -7.45
C GLN A 23 9.07 -2.95 -5.98
N LEU A 24 10.39 -2.78 -5.76
CA LEU A 24 10.90 -2.64 -4.40
C LEU A 24 10.42 -1.32 -3.77
N PRO A 25 9.99 -1.34 -2.51
CA PRO A 25 9.82 -0.11 -1.75
C PRO A 25 11.20 0.51 -1.49
N ALA A 26 11.21 1.75 -1.01
CA ALA A 26 12.39 2.41 -0.46
C ALA A 26 12.16 2.64 1.04
N PRO A 27 12.51 1.68 1.91
CA PRO A 27 12.23 1.73 3.35
C PRO A 27 12.65 3.00 4.09
N ALA A 28 13.73 3.65 3.65
CA ALA A 28 14.25 4.89 4.23
C ALA A 28 13.73 6.18 3.55
N ALA A 29 12.84 6.08 2.56
CA ALA A 29 12.29 7.24 1.86
C ALA A 29 11.29 8.03 2.72
N ASP A 30 10.92 9.23 2.26
CA ASP A 30 9.95 10.11 2.93
C ASP A 30 8.62 9.37 3.19
N PRO A 31 8.24 9.17 4.48
CA PRO A 31 7.12 8.35 4.90
C PRO A 31 5.78 9.07 4.86
N SER A 32 5.68 10.23 4.20
CA SER A 32 4.41 10.96 4.07
C SER A 32 3.31 10.11 3.39
N LEU A 33 2.27 9.77 4.17
CA LEU A 33 1.11 9.04 3.68
C LEU A 33 0.36 9.81 2.59
N VAL A 34 0.14 11.11 2.78
CA VAL A 34 -0.57 11.95 1.81
C VAL A 34 0.18 12.01 0.47
N ARG A 35 1.51 12.18 0.50
CA ARG A 35 2.31 12.15 -0.74
C ARG A 35 2.21 10.81 -1.45
N HIS A 36 2.27 9.70 -0.71
CA HIS A 36 2.15 8.36 -1.26
C HIS A 36 0.79 8.15 -1.95
N ILE A 37 -0.30 8.41 -1.23
CA ILE A 37 -1.67 8.14 -1.68
C ILE A 37 -2.07 9.02 -2.87
N LEU A 38 -1.68 10.30 -2.85
CA LEU A 38 -1.96 11.23 -3.94
C LEU A 38 -0.95 11.14 -5.08
N TYR A 39 0.04 10.26 -4.99
CA TYR A 39 1.14 10.14 -5.96
C TYR A 39 1.85 11.49 -6.21
N LEU A 40 1.98 12.34 -5.17
CA LEU A 40 2.68 13.61 -5.28
C LEU A 40 4.18 13.35 -5.53
N GLY A 41 4.72 13.92 -6.61
CA GLY A 41 6.06 13.59 -7.11
C GLY A 41 6.07 12.60 -8.27
N GLY A 42 4.90 12.11 -8.69
CA GLY A 42 4.72 11.34 -9.92
C GLY A 42 4.99 9.84 -9.78
N ARG A 43 4.82 9.13 -10.91
CA ARG A 43 5.07 7.68 -11.01
C ARG A 43 6.53 7.38 -10.70
N GLY A 44 6.79 6.34 -9.90
CA GLY A 44 8.13 5.90 -9.56
C GLY A 44 8.79 6.66 -8.41
N ARG A 45 8.08 7.60 -7.74
CA ARG A 45 8.55 8.19 -6.49
C ARG A 45 8.90 7.08 -5.49
N LEU A 46 10.07 7.23 -4.87
CA LEU A 46 10.49 6.38 -3.76
C LEU A 46 9.54 6.54 -2.57
N SER A 47 9.06 5.43 -2.05
CA SER A 47 8.15 5.37 -0.90
C SER A 47 8.47 4.13 -0.08
N PRO A 48 8.37 4.18 1.26
CA PRO A 48 8.50 2.98 2.07
C PRO A 48 7.25 2.10 2.02
N TYR A 49 6.20 2.54 1.32
CA TYR A 49 4.92 1.85 1.24
C TYR A 49 4.70 1.20 -0.12
N LEU A 50 4.07 0.03 -0.10
CA LEU A 50 3.42 -0.55 -1.27
C LEU A 50 1.91 -0.54 -1.06
N SER A 51 1.17 0.02 -2.01
CA SER A 51 -0.30 0.02 -2.02
C SER A 51 -0.85 -1.34 -2.46
N LEU A 52 -1.92 -1.77 -1.79
CA LEU A 52 -2.73 -2.94 -2.12
C LEU A 52 -4.23 -2.59 -1.96
N SER A 53 -5.10 -3.37 -2.59
CA SER A 53 -6.56 -3.20 -2.56
C SER A 53 -7.27 -4.47 -2.11
N GLU A 54 -8.42 -4.32 -1.45
CA GLU A 54 -9.37 -5.43 -1.22
C GLU A 54 -9.97 -5.95 -2.56
N SER A 55 -9.95 -5.15 -3.64
CA SER A 55 -10.52 -5.48 -4.95
C SER A 55 -9.45 -5.84 -5.98
N ARG A 56 -9.63 -7.01 -6.61
CA ARG A 56 -8.78 -7.45 -7.72
C ARG A 56 -8.95 -6.56 -8.95
N GLU A 57 -10.16 -6.05 -9.19
CA GLU A 57 -10.47 -5.13 -10.29
C GLU A 57 -9.70 -3.82 -10.14
N VAL A 58 -9.64 -3.27 -8.92
CA VAL A 58 -8.83 -2.08 -8.62
C VAL A 58 -7.36 -2.36 -8.92
N ALA A 59 -6.83 -3.49 -8.45
CA ALA A 59 -5.46 -3.90 -8.76
C ALA A 59 -5.21 -4.04 -10.28
N GLN A 60 -6.15 -4.60 -11.04
CA GLN A 60 -6.05 -4.70 -12.50
C GLN A 60 -5.91 -3.32 -13.16
N ARG A 61 -6.64 -2.30 -12.69
CA ARG A 61 -6.53 -0.93 -13.22
C ARG A 61 -5.11 -0.37 -13.05
N PHE A 62 -4.46 -0.65 -11.93
CA PHE A 62 -3.08 -0.21 -11.65
C PHE A 62 -2.03 -1.02 -12.38
N ALA A 63 -2.26 -2.32 -12.62
CA ALA A 63 -1.39 -3.16 -13.45
C ALA A 63 -1.37 -2.69 -14.92
N GLY A 64 -2.48 -2.15 -15.42
CA GLY A 64 -2.62 -1.80 -16.84
C GLY A 64 -2.82 -3.03 -17.72
N ARG A 65 -2.53 -2.90 -19.03
CA ARG A 65 -2.77 -3.97 -20.02
C ARG A 65 -1.73 -5.09 -19.98
N GLU A 66 -0.47 -4.74 -19.69
CA GLU A 66 0.68 -5.67 -19.75
C GLU A 66 1.23 -6.03 -18.36
N GLY A 67 0.69 -5.42 -17.31
CA GLY A 67 1.11 -5.68 -15.94
C GLY A 67 0.53 -6.96 -15.35
N ARG A 68 0.89 -7.22 -14.10
CA ARG A 68 0.48 -8.41 -13.35
C ARG A 68 -0.23 -8.03 -12.06
N ILE A 69 -1.06 -8.96 -11.57
CA ILE A 69 -1.69 -8.85 -10.27
C ILE A 69 -1.01 -9.83 -9.32
N TYR A 70 -0.60 -9.30 -8.18
CA TYR A 70 -0.02 -10.05 -7.08
C TYR A 70 -1.01 -10.13 -5.93
N ARG A 71 -0.96 -11.22 -5.19
CA ARG A 71 -1.77 -11.48 -4.01
C ARG A 71 -0.90 -11.44 -2.78
N SER A 72 -1.43 -10.92 -1.69
CA SER A 72 -0.75 -10.90 -0.40
C SER A 72 -1.71 -11.22 0.73
N ARG A 73 -1.18 -11.76 1.83
CA ARG A 73 -1.94 -12.09 3.04
C ARG A 73 -1.30 -11.43 4.25
N VAL A 74 -2.03 -10.50 4.87
CA VAL A 74 -1.62 -9.71 6.04
C VAL A 74 -1.01 -10.55 7.18
N PRO A 75 -1.52 -11.75 7.54
CA PRO A 75 -0.98 -12.50 8.67
C PRO A 75 0.48 -12.91 8.53
N ARG A 76 1.03 -12.92 7.31
CA ARG A 76 2.45 -13.22 7.07
C ARG A 76 3.38 -12.03 7.31
N TRP A 77 2.87 -10.81 7.24
CA TRP A 77 3.69 -9.60 7.18
C TRP A 77 4.51 -9.35 8.46
N PRO A 78 3.95 -9.55 9.68
CA PRO A 78 4.72 -9.30 10.91
C PRO A 78 5.96 -10.19 11.03
N ALA A 79 5.90 -11.44 10.56
CA ALA A 79 7.05 -12.36 10.55
C ALA A 79 8.17 -11.90 9.62
N LEU A 80 7.88 -10.98 8.68
CA LEU A 80 8.81 -10.41 7.72
C LEU A 80 9.17 -8.95 8.05
N ALA A 81 8.84 -8.48 9.27
CA ALA A 81 8.99 -7.09 9.70
C ALA A 81 8.28 -6.06 8.80
N VAL A 82 7.20 -6.46 8.13
CA VAL A 82 6.34 -5.57 7.34
C VAL A 82 5.09 -5.25 8.16
N ALA A 83 4.82 -3.95 8.36
CA ALA A 83 3.64 -3.52 9.09
C ALA A 83 2.42 -3.38 8.14
N HIS A 84 1.24 -3.72 8.65
CA HIS A 84 -0.02 -3.48 7.94
C HIS A 84 -0.63 -2.16 8.38
N ARG A 85 -0.82 -1.24 7.42
CA ARG A 85 -1.67 -0.06 7.61
C ARG A 85 -3.01 -0.35 6.97
N SER A 86 -4.02 -0.60 7.81
CA SER A 86 -5.34 -0.97 7.33
C SER A 86 -6.07 0.21 6.69
N ARG A 87 -7.02 -0.06 5.78
CA ARG A 87 -7.92 0.97 5.24
C ARG A 87 -8.57 1.80 6.34
N SER A 88 -9.06 1.15 7.40
CA SER A 88 -9.69 1.83 8.54
C SER A 88 -8.72 2.77 9.25
N ASP A 89 -7.46 2.37 9.45
CA ASP A 89 -6.47 3.22 10.10
C ASP A 89 -6.13 4.43 9.22
N LEU A 90 -5.94 4.21 7.92
CA LEU A 90 -5.69 5.27 6.94
C LEU A 90 -6.84 6.29 6.94
N VAL A 91 -8.09 5.83 6.88
CA VAL A 91 -9.29 6.69 6.92
C VAL A 91 -9.42 7.45 8.24
N GLN A 92 -8.97 6.88 9.36
CA GLN A 92 -8.96 7.56 10.66
C GLN A 92 -7.87 8.64 10.71
N LEU A 93 -6.70 8.37 10.15
CA LEU A 93 -5.58 9.31 10.08
C LEU A 93 -5.86 10.48 9.11
N LEU A 94 -6.56 10.23 8.00
CA LEU A 94 -6.84 11.21 6.94
C LEU A 94 -8.12 12.02 7.22
N ARG A 95 -8.16 12.74 8.36
CA ARG A 95 -9.28 13.62 8.74
C ARG A 95 -8.80 15.04 9.02
N GLY A 96 -9.55 16.05 8.58
CA GLY A 96 -9.14 17.45 8.73
C GLY A 96 -7.82 17.70 8.00
N GLN A 97 -6.80 18.19 8.72
CA GLN A 97 -5.42 18.34 8.20
C GLN A 97 -4.57 17.07 8.39
N GLY A 98 -5.21 15.93 8.63
CA GLY A 98 -4.53 14.68 8.93
C GLY A 98 -4.06 14.59 10.38
N LYS A 99 -3.76 13.38 10.84
CA LYS A 99 -3.29 13.10 12.20
C LYS A 99 -1.98 12.32 12.18
N GLY A 100 -1.08 12.64 13.11
CA GLY A 100 0.19 11.93 13.26
C GLY A 100 0.97 11.86 11.95
N GLU A 101 1.23 10.65 11.47
CA GLU A 101 1.98 10.38 10.23
C GLU A 101 1.27 10.84 8.93
N ALA A 102 -0.01 11.20 9.02
CA ALA A 102 -0.78 11.77 7.92
C ALA A 102 -0.93 13.30 7.98
N ALA A 103 -0.30 13.98 8.94
CA ALA A 103 -0.38 15.43 9.07
C ALA A 103 0.09 16.13 7.79
N TRP A 104 -0.71 17.08 7.29
CA TRP A 104 -0.50 17.72 6.01
C TRP A 104 -1.07 19.15 5.97
N PRO A 105 -0.40 20.13 5.33
CA PRO A 105 -0.84 21.53 5.37
C PRO A 105 -2.25 21.76 4.80
N SER A 106 -2.62 21.00 3.76
CA SER A 106 -3.88 21.17 3.03
C SER A 106 -4.93 20.14 3.45
N ALA A 107 -5.97 20.58 4.16
CA ALA A 107 -7.12 19.73 4.50
C ALA A 107 -7.85 19.20 3.26
N PHE A 108 -7.85 19.97 2.16
CA PHE A 108 -8.43 19.53 0.90
C PHE A 108 -7.69 18.32 0.33
N GLU A 109 -6.35 18.35 0.31
CA GLU A 109 -5.54 17.22 -0.17
C GLU A 109 -5.68 16.00 0.74
N VAL A 110 -5.77 16.19 2.05
CA VAL A 110 -6.07 15.09 3.00
C VAL A 110 -7.42 14.44 2.68
N MET A 111 -8.45 15.24 2.41
CA MET A 111 -9.75 14.70 2.01
C MET A 111 -9.71 13.96 0.67
N GLN A 112 -8.94 14.45 -0.32
CA GLN A 112 -8.73 13.73 -1.57
C GLN A 112 -7.99 12.39 -1.34
N ALA A 113 -6.94 12.39 -0.51
CA ALA A 113 -6.21 11.18 -0.16
C ALA A 113 -7.13 10.16 0.52
N ARG A 114 -7.96 10.60 1.48
CA ARG A 114 -8.97 9.76 2.12
C ARG A 114 -9.93 9.16 1.09
N ARG A 115 -10.43 10.00 0.18
CA ARG A 115 -11.33 9.56 -0.88
C ARG A 115 -10.70 8.46 -1.74
N TYR A 116 -9.43 8.59 -2.12
CA TYR A 116 -8.72 7.56 -2.88
C TYR A 116 -8.53 6.26 -2.08
N VAL A 117 -8.25 6.35 -0.78
CA VAL A 117 -8.20 5.17 0.10
C VAL A 117 -9.56 4.46 0.13
N GLU A 118 -10.65 5.21 0.26
CA GLU A 118 -12.01 4.66 0.30
C GLU A 118 -12.40 4.06 -1.06
N GLU A 119 -12.21 4.79 -2.16
CA GLU A 119 -12.55 4.36 -3.53
C GLU A 119 -11.76 3.13 -3.99
N ASN A 120 -10.48 3.04 -3.63
CA ASN A 120 -9.62 1.92 -3.99
C ASN A 120 -9.61 0.80 -2.94
N ALA A 121 -10.34 0.96 -1.84
CA ALA A 121 -10.24 0.08 -0.68
C ALA A 121 -8.77 -0.20 -0.30
N GLU A 122 -7.98 0.86 -0.18
CA GLU A 122 -6.52 0.79 -0.10
C GLU A 122 -6.02 0.39 1.29
N HIS A 123 -5.00 -0.45 1.29
CA HIS A 123 -4.16 -0.80 2.43
C HIS A 123 -2.70 -0.58 2.04
N LEU A 124 -1.82 -0.34 3.02
CA LEU A 124 -0.40 -0.24 2.78
C LEU A 124 0.37 -1.36 3.50
N ALA A 125 1.31 -1.96 2.78
CA ALA A 125 2.44 -2.68 3.35
C ALA A 125 3.55 -1.66 3.65
N ASP A 126 3.91 -1.52 4.92
CA ASP A 126 4.85 -0.54 5.45
C ASP A 126 6.19 -1.20 5.79
N PHE A 127 7.21 -0.86 5.00
CA PHE A 127 8.54 -1.49 5.06
C PHE A 127 9.55 -0.69 5.87
N ARG A 128 9.15 0.37 6.60
CA ARG A 128 10.10 1.26 7.30
C ARG A 128 10.99 0.55 8.32
N ALA A 129 10.53 -0.57 8.90
CA ALA A 129 11.34 -1.38 9.81
C ALA A 129 12.55 -2.06 9.14
N LEU A 130 12.62 -2.01 7.80
CA LEU A 130 13.70 -2.55 6.97
C LEU A 130 14.58 -1.44 6.36
N ALA A 131 14.66 -0.26 7.00
CA ALA A 131 15.45 0.88 6.54
C ALA A 131 16.92 0.54 6.23
N ASP A 132 17.51 -0.36 7.02
CA ASP A 132 18.91 -0.78 6.91
C ASP A 132 19.10 -2.07 6.09
N ALA A 133 18.03 -2.64 5.55
CA ALA A 133 18.11 -3.87 4.77
C ALA A 133 18.76 -3.61 3.40
N ALA A 134 19.74 -4.43 3.04
CA ALA A 134 20.30 -4.43 1.69
C ALA A 134 19.27 -4.87 0.65
N GLU A 135 19.43 -4.43 -0.60
CA GLU A 135 18.50 -4.71 -1.70
C GLU A 135 18.16 -6.21 -1.86
N PRO A 136 19.11 -7.17 -1.80
CA PRO A 136 18.79 -8.59 -1.92
C PRO A 136 17.89 -9.10 -0.77
N THR A 137 18.10 -8.61 0.44
CA THR A 137 17.26 -8.92 1.61
C THR A 137 15.86 -8.35 1.40
N LEU A 138 15.76 -7.10 0.95
CA LEU A 138 14.48 -6.45 0.69
C LEU A 138 13.70 -7.16 -0.42
N ARG A 139 14.38 -7.58 -1.50
CA ARG A 139 13.80 -8.41 -2.57
C ARG A 139 13.25 -9.72 -2.02
N GLY A 140 14.04 -10.46 -1.24
CA GLY A 140 13.59 -11.70 -0.62
C GLY A 140 12.38 -11.53 0.31
N VAL A 141 12.24 -10.38 0.98
CA VAL A 141 11.04 -10.05 1.76
C VAL A 141 9.85 -9.77 0.84
N VAL A 142 10.01 -8.91 -0.16
CA VAL A 142 8.93 -8.57 -1.12
C VAL A 142 8.40 -9.83 -1.79
N ASP A 143 9.26 -10.73 -2.24
CA ASP A 143 8.86 -11.96 -2.93
C ASP A 143 8.12 -12.94 -1.98
N GLN A 144 8.36 -12.89 -0.67
CA GLN A 144 7.59 -13.65 0.33
C GLN A 144 6.27 -12.98 0.73
N VAL A 145 6.19 -11.65 0.61
CA VAL A 145 4.96 -10.89 0.86
C VAL A 145 3.96 -11.08 -0.29
N PHE A 146 4.44 -11.20 -1.52
CA PHE A 146 3.61 -11.21 -2.73
C PHE A 146 3.73 -12.51 -3.52
N ASP A 147 2.63 -13.25 -3.58
CA ASP A 147 2.48 -14.42 -4.42
C ASP A 147 1.92 -13.97 -5.79
N GLU A 148 2.42 -14.51 -6.90
CA GLU A 148 1.78 -14.30 -8.22
C GLU A 148 0.39 -14.99 -8.22
N GLY A 149 -0.64 -14.23 -8.60
CA GLY A 149 -2.04 -14.57 -8.37
C GLY A 149 -2.83 -14.98 -9.59
#